data_AF-A0A1X7R312-F1
#
_entry.id   AF-A0A1X7R312-F1
#
_cell.length_a   1.000
_cell.length_b   1.000
_cell.length_c   1.000
_cell.angle_alpha   90.00
_cell.angle_beta   90.00
_cell.angle_gamma   90.00
#
_symmetry.space_group_name_H-M   'P 1'
#
loop_
_entity.id
_entity.type
_entity.pdbx_description
1 polymer ?
#
loop_
_entity_poly.entity_id
_entity_poly.type
_entity_poly.pdbx_seq_one_letter_code
_entity_poly.pdbx_strand_id
1 'polypeptide(L)'
;MAGKASKKQVQTNIKILSDLYKIAIPILTLSLLRAIYSKSTDATYTGTTFKWLLLNAPLLGSIYTVELSGRPRIVVDPQTGSKKIVKEGLDLSQSDGLLQYLFDLIYLSLFANIGRILFNTNKLWYVLLVCPIYICFKLYGLKQQYFGGSSTKNSAKTDDSSPSEVETKSKRQTKREKRGDNQVKYKYR
;
A
#
# COMPACT_ATOMS: atom_id res chain seq x y z
N MET A 1 -15.56 23.76 -8.14
CA MET A 1 -14.12 23.40 -8.15
C MET A 1 -13.84 21.89 -8.30
N ALA A 2 -14.84 21.03 -8.56
CA ALA A 2 -14.69 19.56 -8.57
C ALA A 2 -13.73 18.99 -9.64
N GLY A 3 -13.51 19.68 -10.77
CA GLY A 3 -12.64 19.17 -11.83
C GLY A 3 -11.14 19.36 -11.64
N LYS A 4 -10.68 20.20 -10.69
CA LYS A 4 -9.25 20.47 -10.50
C LYS A 4 -8.54 19.34 -9.74
N ALA A 5 -9.19 18.80 -8.71
CA ALA A 5 -8.64 17.70 -7.90
C ALA A 5 -8.48 16.43 -8.74
N SER A 6 -9.54 16.04 -9.46
CA SER A 6 -9.56 14.96 -10.47
C SER A 6 -8.38 15.02 -11.45
N LYS A 7 -8.18 16.18 -12.09
CA LYS A 7 -7.08 16.39 -13.03
C LYS A 7 -5.71 16.22 -12.38
N LYS A 8 -5.55 16.72 -11.14
CA LYS A 8 -4.30 16.58 -10.38
C LYS A 8 -4.03 15.12 -10.01
N GLN A 9 -5.06 14.38 -9.60
CA GLN A 9 -4.96 12.96 -9.26
C GLN A 9 -4.55 12.14 -10.49
N VAL A 10 -5.19 12.35 -11.64
CA VAL A 10 -4.84 11.68 -12.90
C VAL A 10 -3.38 11.94 -13.29
N GLN A 11 -2.93 13.19 -13.22
CA GLN A 11 -1.53 13.53 -13.51
C GLN A 11 -0.56 12.87 -12.53
N THR A 12 -0.92 12.79 -11.25
CA THR A 12 -0.09 12.18 -10.21
C THR A 12 0.02 10.66 -10.42
N ASN A 13 -1.10 9.99 -10.68
CA ASN A 13 -1.14 8.55 -10.98
C ASN A 13 -0.29 8.20 -12.21
N ILE A 14 -0.38 8.98 -13.29
CA ILE A 14 0.43 8.76 -14.50
C ILE A 14 1.92 8.90 -14.17
N LYS A 15 2.30 9.91 -13.38
CA LYS A 15 3.71 10.10 -12.98
C LYS A 15 4.21 8.91 -12.16
N ILE A 16 3.48 8.51 -11.12
CA ILE A 16 3.84 7.37 -10.26
C ILE A 16 3.99 6.09 -11.09
N LEU A 17 3.03 5.78 -11.95
CA LEU A 17 3.11 4.61 -12.83
C LEU A 17 4.32 4.70 -13.77
N SER A 18 4.56 5.87 -14.38
CA SER A 18 5.69 6.06 -15.28
C SER A 18 7.04 5.88 -14.58
N ASP A 19 7.18 6.40 -13.37
CA ASP A 19 8.41 6.30 -12.59
C ASP A 19 8.62 4.87 -12.08
N LEU A 20 7.53 4.18 -11.71
CA LEU A 20 7.56 2.76 -11.37
C LEU A 20 8.10 1.93 -12.54
N TYR A 21 7.57 2.10 -13.75
CA TYR A 21 8.04 1.35 -14.92
C TYR A 21 9.48 1.70 -15.31
N LYS A 22 9.87 2.97 -15.21
CA LYS A 22 11.26 3.40 -15.47
C LYS A 22 12.27 2.67 -14.60
N ILE A 23 11.91 2.33 -13.36
CA ILE A 23 12.79 1.60 -12.45
C ILE A 23 12.61 0.08 -12.61
N ALA A 24 11.37 -0.39 -12.69
CA ALA A 24 11.07 -1.81 -12.70
C ALA A 24 11.57 -2.50 -13.98
N ILE A 25 11.28 -1.94 -15.16
CA ILE A 25 11.65 -2.55 -16.45
C ILE A 25 13.15 -2.83 -16.54
N PRO A 26 14.09 -1.87 -16.34
CA PRO A 26 15.51 -2.16 -16.49
C PRO A 26 16.03 -3.18 -15.47
N ILE A 27 15.51 -3.19 -14.24
CA ILE A 27 15.92 -4.16 -13.22
C ILE A 27 15.42 -5.57 -13.60
N LEU A 28 14.16 -5.68 -14.03
CA LEU A 28 13.57 -6.95 -14.47
C LEU A 28 14.28 -7.49 -15.72
N THR A 29 14.55 -6.64 -16.71
CA THR A 29 15.25 -7.05 -17.94
C THR A 29 16.68 -7.46 -17.64
N LEU A 30 17.42 -6.70 -16.82
CA LEU A 30 18.79 -7.05 -16.43
C LEU A 30 18.83 -8.34 -15.59
N SER A 31 17.90 -8.51 -14.64
CA SER A 31 17.81 -9.74 -13.85
C SER A 31 17.44 -10.95 -14.72
N LEU A 32 16.53 -10.78 -15.68
CA LEU A 32 16.15 -11.83 -16.63
C LEU A 32 17.33 -12.20 -17.52
N LEU A 33 18.00 -11.20 -18.10
CA LEU A 33 19.17 -11.37 -18.95
C LEU A 33 20.26 -12.13 -18.19
N ARG A 34 20.52 -11.77 -16.94
CA ARG A 34 21.45 -12.50 -16.07
C ARG A 34 20.97 -13.91 -15.74
N ALA A 35 19.66 -14.11 -15.52
CA ALA A 35 19.10 -15.45 -15.33
C ALA A 35 19.27 -16.34 -16.58
N ILE A 36 19.24 -15.75 -17.78
CA ILE A 36 19.51 -16.46 -19.05
C ILE A 36 21.00 -16.74 -19.21
N TYR A 37 21.89 -15.78 -18.97
CA TYR A 37 23.35 -16.00 -19.12
C TYR A 37 23.93 -16.94 -18.07
N SER A 38 23.44 -16.91 -16.83
CA SER A 38 23.89 -17.83 -15.78
C SER A 38 23.49 -19.30 -16.05
N LYS A 39 22.62 -19.56 -17.06
CA LYS A 39 22.34 -20.91 -17.56
C LYS A 39 23.56 -21.60 -18.15
N SER A 40 24.57 -20.83 -18.57
CA SER A 40 25.77 -21.38 -19.21
C SER A 40 26.77 -21.97 -18.20
N THR A 41 26.55 -21.80 -16.90
CA THR A 41 27.54 -22.18 -15.85
C THR A 41 27.03 -23.29 -14.93
N ASP A 42 25.72 -23.48 -14.77
CA ASP A 42 25.13 -24.53 -13.93
C ASP A 42 24.32 -25.53 -14.76
N ALA A 43 24.73 -26.81 -14.76
CA ALA A 43 24.16 -27.93 -15.51
C ALA A 43 22.75 -28.38 -15.04
N THR A 44 21.94 -27.50 -14.44
CA THR A 44 20.56 -27.79 -14.01
C THR A 44 19.56 -26.98 -14.84
N TYR A 45 19.38 -27.44 -16.08
CA TYR A 45 18.79 -26.74 -17.23
C TYR A 45 17.36 -26.17 -17.02
N THR A 46 16.58 -26.68 -16.07
CA THR A 46 15.13 -26.39 -15.95
C THR A 46 14.73 -25.64 -14.68
N GLY A 47 15.57 -25.64 -13.63
CA GLY A 47 15.18 -25.12 -12.32
C GLY A 47 15.36 -23.61 -12.14
N THR A 48 16.41 -23.01 -12.72
CA THR A 48 16.84 -21.64 -12.40
C THR A 48 15.93 -20.57 -12.98
N THR A 49 15.45 -20.74 -14.22
CA THR A 49 14.50 -19.80 -14.85
C THR A 49 13.12 -19.88 -14.20
N PHE A 50 12.67 -21.10 -13.91
CA PHE A 50 11.38 -21.31 -13.24
C PHE A 50 11.39 -20.74 -11.82
N LYS A 51 12.47 -20.96 -11.05
CA LYS A 51 12.67 -20.32 -9.74
C LYS A 51 12.67 -18.80 -9.84
N TRP A 52 13.35 -18.22 -10.84
CA TRP A 52 13.33 -16.78 -11.06
C TRP A 52 11.91 -16.27 -11.36
N LEU A 53 11.15 -16.97 -12.19
CA LEU A 53 9.76 -16.60 -12.50
C LEU A 53 8.86 -16.71 -11.26
N LEU A 54 8.99 -17.80 -10.50
CA LEU A 54 8.20 -18.04 -9.29
C LEU A 54 8.48 -16.97 -8.22
N LEU A 55 9.75 -16.58 -8.04
CA LEU A 55 10.15 -15.53 -7.12
C LEU A 55 9.62 -14.16 -7.57
N ASN A 56 9.58 -13.88 -8.88
CA ASN A 56 9.03 -12.63 -9.42
C ASN A 56 7.49 -12.64 -9.59
N ALA A 57 6.81 -13.76 -9.39
CA ALA A 57 5.34 -13.83 -9.44
C ALA A 57 4.64 -12.81 -8.51
N PRO A 58 5.02 -12.65 -7.23
CA PRO A 58 4.42 -11.63 -6.37
C PRO A 58 4.70 -10.19 -6.86
N LEU A 59 5.88 -9.92 -7.44
CA LEU A 59 6.20 -8.64 -8.08
C LEU A 59 5.28 -8.36 -9.28
N LEU A 60 5.07 -9.34 -10.15
CA LEU A 60 4.19 -9.17 -11.31
C LEU A 60 2.73 -9.00 -10.90
N GLY A 61 2.27 -9.75 -9.90
CA GLY A 61 0.91 -9.62 -9.36
C GLY A 61 0.67 -8.24 -8.71
N SER A 62 1.65 -7.72 -7.98
CA SER A 62 1.55 -6.39 -7.37
C SER A 62 1.58 -5.26 -8.41
N ILE A 63 2.46 -5.32 -9.41
CA ILE A 63 2.43 -4.35 -10.53
C ILE A 63 1.09 -4.39 -11.26
N TYR A 64 0.59 -5.59 -11.56
CA TYR A 64 -0.70 -5.76 -12.25
C TYR A 64 -1.87 -5.17 -11.47
N THR A 65 -1.93 -5.42 -10.16
CA THR A 65 -2.99 -4.88 -9.30
C THR A 65 -2.91 -3.36 -9.14
N VAL A 66 -1.71 -2.79 -9.03
CA VAL A 66 -1.50 -1.33 -9.00
C VAL A 66 -1.91 -0.69 -10.33
N GLU A 67 -1.54 -1.29 -11.47
CA GLU A 67 -1.93 -0.78 -12.79
C GLU A 67 -3.44 -0.82 -12.97
N LEU A 68 -4.09 -1.94 -12.65
CA LEU A 68 -5.53 -2.10 -12.79
C LEU A 68 -6.31 -1.08 -11.94
N SER A 69 -5.80 -0.78 -10.74
CA SER A 69 -6.44 0.11 -9.78
C SER A 69 -6.18 1.59 -10.10
N GLY A 70 -4.95 1.94 -10.48
CA GLY A 70 -4.51 3.33 -10.61
C GLY A 70 -4.53 3.91 -12.03
N ARG A 71 -4.67 3.09 -13.08
CA ARG A 71 -4.59 3.58 -14.47
C ARG A 71 -5.82 4.41 -14.85
N PRO A 72 -5.65 5.71 -15.17
CA PRO A 72 -6.76 6.57 -15.54
C PRO A 72 -7.25 6.25 -16.96
N ARG A 73 -8.57 6.35 -17.18
CA ARG A 73 -9.17 6.25 -18.52
C ARG A 73 -9.55 7.64 -18.99
N ILE A 74 -8.86 8.09 -20.05
CA ILE A 74 -9.05 9.36 -20.71
C ILE A 74 -9.58 9.06 -22.11
N VAL A 75 -10.75 9.60 -22.44
CA VAL A 75 -11.34 9.49 -23.78
C VAL A 75 -11.22 10.85 -24.46
N VAL A 76 -10.79 10.85 -25.71
CA VAL A 76 -10.78 12.05 -26.55
C VAL A 76 -12.16 12.17 -27.18
N ASP A 77 -12.82 13.29 -26.94
CA ASP A 77 -14.12 13.57 -27.55
C ASP A 77 -13.92 13.82 -29.06
N PRO A 78 -14.53 13.00 -29.94
CA PRO A 78 -14.35 13.14 -31.38
C PRO A 78 -14.93 14.44 -31.96
N GLN A 79 -15.83 15.12 -31.26
CA GLN A 79 -16.47 16.35 -31.72
C GLN A 79 -15.64 17.60 -31.37
N THR A 80 -15.00 17.61 -30.19
CA THR A 80 -14.28 18.78 -29.66
C THR A 80 -12.77 18.60 -29.60
N GLY A 81 -12.25 17.38 -29.86
CA GLY A 81 -10.84 17.04 -29.68
C GLY A 81 -10.36 17.12 -28.23
N SER A 82 -11.27 17.36 -27.29
CA SER A 82 -10.93 17.62 -25.89
C SER A 82 -10.75 16.32 -25.10
N LYS A 83 -9.74 16.29 -24.22
CA LYS A 83 -9.46 15.13 -23.35
C LYS A 83 -10.44 15.13 -22.18
N LYS A 84 -11.40 14.20 -22.18
CA LYS A 84 -12.36 13.97 -21.10
C LYS A 84 -11.90 12.82 -20.23
N ILE A 85 -11.83 13.05 -18.92
CA ILE A 85 -11.51 12.01 -17.94
C ILE A 85 -12.80 11.21 -17.70
N VAL A 86 -12.77 9.91 -17.98
CA VAL A 86 -13.89 8.98 -17.77
C VAL A 86 -13.76 8.25 -16.45
N LYS A 87 -12.52 7.90 -16.07
CA LYS A 87 -12.20 7.27 -14.79
C LYS A 87 -10.85 7.80 -14.29
N GLU A 88 -10.82 8.31 -13.07
CA GLU A 88 -9.60 8.85 -12.45
C GLU A 88 -8.67 7.75 -11.94
N GLY A 89 -9.23 6.61 -11.55
CA GLY A 89 -8.51 5.52 -10.87
C GLY A 89 -8.40 5.78 -9.37
N LEU A 90 -7.94 4.77 -8.63
CA LEU A 90 -7.57 4.93 -7.23
C LEU A 90 -6.37 5.88 -7.13
N ASP A 91 -6.34 6.74 -6.11
CA ASP A 91 -5.21 7.63 -5.89
C ASP A 91 -3.98 6.82 -5.44
N LEU A 92 -2.99 6.71 -6.32
CA LEU A 92 -1.75 5.97 -6.03
C LEU A 92 -0.80 6.74 -5.11
N SER A 93 -1.06 8.04 -4.90
CA SER A 93 -0.30 8.85 -3.96
C SER A 93 -0.75 8.67 -2.51
N GLN A 94 -1.92 8.05 -2.29
CA GLN A 94 -2.37 7.70 -0.95
C GLN A 94 -1.49 6.59 -0.39
N SER A 95 -0.71 6.94 0.62
CA SER A 95 0.29 6.11 1.26
C SER A 95 -0.26 5.19 2.34
N ASP A 96 -1.57 4.92 2.35
CA ASP A 96 -2.22 4.24 3.48
C ASP A 96 -2.94 2.96 3.04
N GLY A 97 -2.84 1.93 3.89
CA GLY A 97 -3.52 0.65 3.67
C GLY A 97 -2.87 -0.22 2.58
N LEU A 98 -3.72 -0.88 1.77
CA LEU A 98 -3.31 -1.98 0.88
C LEU A 98 -2.31 -1.56 -0.21
N LEU A 99 -2.43 -0.34 -0.76
CA LEU A 99 -1.52 0.16 -1.79
C LEU A 99 -0.09 0.27 -1.28
N GLN A 100 0.11 0.70 -0.02
CA GLN A 100 1.43 0.77 0.58
C GLN A 100 2.10 -0.61 0.59
N TYR A 101 1.37 -1.65 1.00
CA TYR A 101 1.89 -3.02 0.98
C TYR A 101 2.23 -3.50 -0.43
N LEU A 102 1.45 -3.12 -1.44
CA LEU A 102 1.76 -3.46 -2.84
C LEU A 102 3.05 -2.76 -3.29
N PHE A 103 3.23 -1.48 -2.98
CA PHE A 103 4.45 -0.75 -3.30
C PHE A 103 5.67 -1.30 -2.54
N ASP A 104 5.54 -1.62 -1.25
CA ASP A 104 6.61 -2.26 -0.47
C ASP A 104 7.02 -3.60 -1.08
N LEU A 105 6.05 -4.42 -1.49
CA LEU A 105 6.30 -5.69 -2.14
C LEU A 105 7.02 -5.49 -3.49
N ILE A 106 6.63 -4.49 -4.28
CA ILE A 106 7.32 -4.15 -5.53
C ILE A 106 8.76 -3.72 -5.25
N TYR A 107 8.97 -2.74 -4.39
CA TYR A 107 10.30 -2.19 -4.11
C TYR A 107 11.24 -3.21 -3.46
N LEU A 108 10.75 -4.03 -2.52
CA LEU A 108 11.53 -5.10 -1.92
C LEU A 108 11.91 -6.18 -2.94
N SER A 109 11.00 -6.52 -3.85
CA SER A 109 11.31 -7.45 -4.95
C SER A 109 12.35 -6.88 -5.90
N LEU A 110 12.27 -5.58 -6.23
CA LEU A 110 13.28 -4.90 -7.05
C LEU A 110 14.63 -4.87 -6.34
N PHE A 111 14.65 -4.62 -5.03
CA PHE A 111 15.86 -4.69 -4.22
C PHE A 111 16.47 -6.10 -4.21
N ALA A 112 15.66 -7.14 -4.05
CA ALA A 112 16.12 -8.52 -4.13
C ALA A 112 16.70 -8.86 -5.52
N ASN A 113 16.09 -8.33 -6.59
CA ASN A 113 16.61 -8.48 -7.95
C ASN A 113 17.95 -7.76 -8.15
N ILE A 114 18.11 -6.53 -7.66
CA ILE A 114 19.40 -5.81 -7.64
C ILE A 114 20.45 -6.63 -6.90
N GLY A 115 20.08 -7.15 -5.74
CA GLY A 115 20.91 -8.02 -4.93
C GLY A 115 21.41 -9.26 -5.67
N ARG A 116 20.50 -9.92 -6.40
CA ARG A 116 20.84 -11.05 -7.25
C ARG A 116 21.78 -10.65 -8.39
N ILE A 117 21.57 -9.49 -9.00
CA ILE A 117 22.43 -8.97 -10.08
C ILE A 117 23.86 -8.74 -9.56
N LEU A 118 24.01 -8.09 -8.40
CA LEU A 118 25.30 -7.71 -7.83
C LEU A 118 26.06 -8.88 -7.18
N PHE A 119 25.40 -9.65 -6.32
CA PHE A 119 26.05 -10.65 -5.47
C PHE A 119 25.92 -12.09 -5.99
N ASN A 120 25.26 -12.28 -7.13
CA ASN A 120 24.98 -13.59 -7.73
C ASN A 120 24.34 -14.61 -6.76
N THR A 121 23.59 -14.12 -5.77
CA THR A 121 23.09 -14.95 -4.67
C THR A 121 21.61 -14.65 -4.42
N ASN A 122 20.82 -15.68 -4.10
CA ASN A 122 19.39 -15.54 -3.83
C ASN A 122 19.06 -15.15 -2.39
N LYS A 123 20.06 -14.90 -1.53
CA LYS A 123 19.88 -14.58 -0.10
C LYS A 123 19.04 -13.32 0.12
N LEU A 124 19.15 -12.34 -0.78
CA LEU A 124 18.38 -11.10 -0.64
C LEU A 124 16.88 -11.27 -0.89
N TRP A 125 16.45 -12.42 -1.44
CA TRP A 125 15.03 -12.77 -1.49
C TRP A 125 14.42 -13.04 -0.10
N TYR A 126 15.24 -13.35 0.92
CA TYR A 126 14.72 -13.49 2.28
C TYR A 126 14.20 -12.17 2.86
N VAL A 127 14.65 -11.03 2.35
CA VAL A 127 14.12 -9.71 2.75
C VAL A 127 12.62 -9.60 2.41
N LEU A 128 12.16 -10.32 1.38
CA LEU A 128 10.75 -10.35 1.00
C LEU A 128 9.86 -11.01 2.08
N LEU A 129 10.43 -11.80 3.00
CA LEU A 129 9.70 -12.36 4.16
C LEU A 129 9.33 -11.29 5.21
N VAL A 130 9.97 -10.12 5.19
CA VAL A 130 9.62 -9.02 6.10
C VAL A 130 8.18 -8.56 5.87
N CYS A 131 7.73 -8.51 4.61
CA CYS A 131 6.34 -8.17 4.26
C CYS A 131 5.29 -9.08 4.92
N PRO A 132 5.28 -10.42 4.71
CA PRO A 132 4.31 -11.30 5.34
C PRO A 132 4.45 -11.34 6.87
N ILE A 133 5.66 -11.21 7.42
CA ILE A 133 5.85 -11.09 8.88
C ILE A 133 5.11 -9.86 9.42
N TYR A 134 5.25 -8.71 8.75
CA TYR A 134 4.57 -7.49 9.15
C TYR A 134 3.04 -7.58 9.02
N ILE A 135 2.54 -8.23 7.95
CA ILE A 135 1.10 -8.50 7.79
C ILE A 135 0.60 -9.38 8.94
N CYS A 136 1.32 -10.46 9.29
CA CYS A 136 0.97 -11.33 10.41
C CYS A 136 0.93 -10.55 11.73
N PHE A 137 1.89 -9.65 11.96
CA PHE A 137 1.93 -8.80 13.15
C PHE A 137 0.70 -7.87 13.23
N LYS A 138 0.34 -7.20 12.13
CA LYS A 138 -0.87 -6.37 12.04
C LYS A 138 -2.15 -7.17 12.29
N LEU A 139 -2.26 -8.36 11.70
CA LEU A 139 -3.41 -9.25 11.90
C LEU A 139 -3.51 -9.77 13.33
N TYR A 140 -2.38 -10.03 13.98
CA TYR A 140 -2.35 -10.43 15.40
C TYR A 140 -2.88 -9.32 16.31
N GLY A 141 -2.48 -8.06 16.09
CA GLY A 141 -3.04 -6.91 16.80
C GLY A 141 -4.55 -6.76 16.58
N LEU A 142 -5.02 -7.07 15.36
CA LEU A 142 -6.44 -7.05 15.03
C LEU A 142 -7.22 -8.17 15.73
N LYS A 143 -6.67 -9.39 15.78
CA LYS A 143 -7.25 -10.50 16.55
C LYS A 143 -7.40 -10.11 18.03
N GLN A 144 -6.40 -9.46 18.61
CA GLN A 144 -6.48 -9.00 19.99
C GLN A 144 -7.62 -7.99 20.21
N GLN A 145 -7.92 -7.16 19.21
CA GLN A 145 -9.02 -6.19 19.27
C GLN A 145 -10.41 -6.83 19.11
N TYR A 146 -10.53 -7.94 18.40
CA TYR A 146 -11.82 -8.63 18.14
C TYR A 146 -12.08 -9.84 19.04
N PHE A 147 -11.04 -10.49 19.57
CA PHE A 147 -11.13 -11.68 20.43
C PHE A 147 -10.56 -11.46 21.84
N GLY A 148 -9.81 -10.39 22.09
CA GLY A 148 -9.42 -9.98 23.44
C GLY A 148 -10.54 -9.16 24.05
N GLY A 149 -11.24 -9.71 25.04
CA GLY A 149 -12.36 -9.04 25.70
C GLY A 149 -12.03 -7.61 26.12
N SER A 150 -12.91 -6.68 25.75
CA SER A 150 -13.17 -5.38 26.39
C SER A 150 -12.05 -4.82 27.29
N SER A 151 -11.04 -4.14 26.71
CA SER A 151 -10.40 -2.93 27.30
C SER A 151 -9.07 -2.56 26.62
N THR A 152 -9.05 -2.24 25.33
CA THR A 152 -7.93 -1.43 24.81
C THR A 152 -8.45 -0.46 23.76
N LYS A 153 -8.89 0.70 24.27
CA LYS A 153 -8.99 1.94 23.53
C LYS A 153 -7.57 2.32 23.11
N ASN A 154 -7.41 2.68 21.83
CA ASN A 154 -6.21 3.19 21.15
C ASN A 154 -5.38 2.14 20.40
N SER A 155 -5.48 2.16 19.07
CA SER A 155 -4.32 2.37 18.18
C SER A 155 -4.76 2.56 16.73
N ALA A 156 -5.17 3.79 16.43
CA ALA A 156 -5.01 4.37 15.10
C ALA A 156 -4.35 5.73 15.30
N LYS A 157 -3.02 5.78 15.24
CA LYS A 157 -2.26 7.00 14.94
C LYS A 157 -0.78 6.67 14.72
N THR A 158 -0.35 6.86 13.49
CA THR A 158 1.03 7.20 13.15
C THR A 158 1.12 8.73 13.25
N ASP A 159 2.00 9.24 14.11
CA ASP A 159 2.88 10.41 13.95
C ASP A 159 3.17 11.14 15.28
N ASP A 160 4.48 11.19 15.54
CA ASP A 160 5.30 12.24 16.13
C ASP A 160 5.17 12.63 17.64
N SER A 161 6.36 12.67 18.24
CA SER A 161 6.86 13.37 19.45
C SER A 161 5.96 13.72 20.65
N SER A 162 6.36 13.17 21.80
CA SER A 162 6.32 13.74 23.17
C SER A 162 4.94 13.86 23.89
N PRO A 163 4.88 13.66 25.24
CA PRO A 163 3.64 13.27 25.92
C PRO A 163 2.92 14.46 26.56
N SER A 164 1.58 14.47 26.49
CA SER A 164 0.70 14.85 27.61
C SER A 164 -0.78 14.58 27.29
N GLU A 165 -1.44 13.97 28.27
CA GLU A 165 -2.87 13.73 28.37
C GLU A 165 -3.69 15.01 28.20
N VAL A 166 -4.79 14.97 27.42
CA VAL A 166 -6.13 15.40 27.89
C VAL A 166 -7.19 14.69 27.04
N GLU A 167 -8.11 14.06 27.75
CA GLU A 167 -9.24 13.27 27.30
C GLU A 167 -10.32 14.15 26.63
N THR A 168 -10.35 14.19 25.29
CA THR A 168 -11.41 14.92 24.55
C THR A 168 -12.73 14.14 24.56
N LYS A 169 -13.57 14.37 25.58
CA LYS A 169 -14.96 13.87 25.65
C LYS A 169 -15.76 14.28 24.40
N SER A 170 -16.61 13.39 23.92
CA SER A 170 -17.45 13.59 22.72
C SER A 170 -18.51 14.67 22.96
N LYS A 171 -18.78 15.50 21.94
CA LYS A 171 -19.83 16.55 21.93
C LYS A 171 -21.24 16.05 22.29
N ARG A 172 -21.48 14.73 22.28
CA ARG A 172 -22.74 14.12 22.75
C ARG A 172 -22.81 13.97 24.27
N GLN A 173 -21.68 13.76 24.95
CA GLN A 173 -21.61 13.65 26.41
C GLN A 173 -21.83 15.00 27.08
N THR A 174 -21.18 16.05 26.57
CA THR A 174 -21.37 17.42 27.07
C THR A 174 -22.81 17.92 26.90
N LYS A 175 -23.55 17.43 25.90
CA LYS A 175 -24.97 17.76 25.70
C LYS A 175 -25.93 17.03 26.64
N ARG A 176 -25.56 15.84 27.15
CA ARG A 176 -26.32 15.13 28.19
C ARG A 176 -26.07 15.73 29.56
N GLU A 177 -24.82 16.06 29.87
CA GLU A 177 -24.46 16.71 31.13
C GLU A 177 -25.17 18.07 31.27
N LYS A 178 -25.25 18.87 30.21
CA LYS A 178 -26.01 20.14 30.21
C LYS A 178 -27.55 20.00 30.30
N ARG A 179 -28.11 18.80 30.11
CA ARG A 179 -29.56 18.54 30.22
C ARG A 179 -29.94 17.85 31.53
N GLY A 180 -28.96 17.42 32.33
CA GLY A 180 -29.19 16.54 33.49
C GLY A 180 -29.40 17.23 34.82
N ASP A 181 -29.32 18.56 34.91
CA ASP A 181 -29.26 19.26 36.21
C ASP A 181 -30.51 20.09 36.56
N ASN A 182 -31.68 19.72 36.05
CA ASN A 182 -32.96 20.17 36.61
C ASN A 182 -33.47 19.13 37.60
N GLN A 183 -32.94 19.23 38.82
CA GLN A 183 -33.38 18.50 40.01
C GLN A 183 -34.89 18.69 40.24
N VAL A 184 -35.66 17.61 40.15
CA VAL A 184 -37.02 17.57 40.70
C VAL A 184 -36.91 17.30 42.20
N LYS A 185 -36.94 18.35 43.01
CA LYS A 185 -37.10 18.24 44.47
C LYS A 185 -38.55 17.85 44.78
N TYR A 186 -38.80 16.59 45.10
CA TYR A 186 -40.06 16.18 45.73
C TYR A 186 -40.05 16.61 47.21
N LYS A 187 -41.01 17.47 47.56
CA LYS A 187 -41.29 17.89 48.93
C LYS A 187 -42.43 16.99 49.45
N TYR A 188 -42.13 16.04 50.34
CA TYR A 188 -43.16 15.35 51.10
C TYR A 188 -43.43 16.11 52.41
N ARG A 189 -44.70 16.10 52.79
CA ARG A 189 -45.33 16.86 53.88
C ARG A 189 -45.21 16.10 55.20
#